data_AF-A0A6N9ULL2-F1
#
_entry.id   AF-A0A6N9ULL2-F1
#
_cell.length_a   1.000
_cell.length_b   1.000
_cell.length_c   1.000
_cell.angle_alpha   90.00
_cell.angle_beta   90.00
_cell.angle_gamma   90.00
#
_symmetry.space_group_name_H-M   'P 1'
#
loop_
_entity.id
_entity.type
_entity.pdbx_description
1 polymer ?
#
loop_
_entity_poly.entity_id
_entity_poly.type
_entity_poly.pdbx_seq_one_letter_code
_entity_poly.pdbx_strand_id
1 'polypeptide(L)' 'AAAGARPGPRTLLAIGSSLCLYEAGMALNDWADREEDAVERPHRPLPSGRVRPAAALTAAGALTGAGLAL' A
#
# COMPACT_ATOMS: atom_id res chain seq x y z
N ALA A 1 17.96 14.69 -21.50
CA ALA A 1 16.73 13.92 -21.80
C ALA A 1 17.04 12.44 -21.61
N ALA A 2 16.25 11.72 -20.81
CA ALA A 2 16.40 10.28 -20.59
C ALA A 2 15.95 9.49 -21.83
N ALA A 3 16.71 9.59 -22.92
CA ALA A 3 16.47 8.86 -24.15
C ALA A 3 17.47 7.69 -24.22
N GLY A 4 16.98 6.45 -24.10
CA GLY A 4 17.67 5.28 -24.65
C GLY A 4 18.07 4.14 -23.70
N ALA A 5 17.89 4.24 -22.38
CA ALA A 5 18.20 3.12 -21.49
C ALA A 5 17.07 2.08 -21.53
N ARG A 6 17.37 0.86 -22.00
CA ARG A 6 16.43 -0.27 -21.90
C ARG A 6 16.16 -0.57 -20.41
N PRO A 7 14.91 -0.87 -20.02
CA PRO A 7 14.61 -1.27 -18.65
C PRO A 7 15.52 -2.43 -18.24
N GLY A 8 16.27 -2.23 -17.16
CA GLY A 8 17.14 -3.24 -16.57
C GLY A 8 16.56 -3.79 -15.28
N PRO A 9 17.23 -4.76 -14.64
CA PRO A 9 16.81 -5.30 -13.35
C PRO A 9 16.59 -4.22 -12.28
N ARG A 10 17.44 -3.18 -12.25
CA ARG A 10 17.28 -2.03 -11.33
C ARG A 10 16.01 -1.22 -11.58
N THR A 11 15.57 -1.11 -12.83
CA THR A 11 14.30 -0.44 -13.17
C THR A 11 13.12 -1.25 -12.65
N LEU A 12 13.18 -2.59 -12.77
CA LEU A 12 12.15 -3.47 -12.22
C LEU A 12 12.10 -3.41 -10.69
N LEU A 13 13.26 -3.34 -10.01
CA LEU A 13 13.34 -3.14 -8.57
C LEU A 13 12.72 -1.80 -8.15
N ALA A 14 13.04 -0.71 -8.85
CA ALA A 14 12.45 0.59 -8.57
C ALA A 14 10.92 0.63 -8.79
N ILE A 15 10.42 -0.06 -9.83
CA ILE A 15 8.98 -0.23 -10.06
C ILE A 15 8.36 -1.02 -8.90
N GLY A 16 8.97 -2.14 -8.50
CA GLY A 16 8.51 -2.96 -7.38
C GLY A 16 8.48 -2.17 -6.06
N SER A 17 9.56 -1.45 -5.74
CA SER A 17 9.65 -0.56 -4.58
C SER A 17 8.53 0.48 -4.59
N SER A 18 8.31 1.15 -5.73
CA SER A 18 7.26 2.15 -5.88
C SER A 18 5.85 1.57 -5.69
N LEU A 19 5.57 0.39 -6.24
CA LEU A 19 4.27 -0.27 -6.07
C LEU A 19 4.05 -0.67 -4.62
N CYS A 20 5.06 -1.25 -3.96
CA CYS A 20 4.99 -1.61 -2.54
C CYS A 20 4.70 -0.38 -1.67
N LEU A 21 5.42 0.73 -1.87
CA LEU A 21 5.23 1.95 -1.09
C LEU A 21 3.87 2.62 -1.37
N TYR A 22 3.39 2.58 -2.61
CA TYR A 22 2.07 3.09 -2.96
C TYR A 22 0.97 2.31 -2.25
N GLU A 23 0.98 0.97 -2.36
CA GLU A 23 -0.01 0.11 -1.72
C GLU A 23 0.09 0.16 -0.19
N ALA A 24 1.30 0.33 0.37
CA ALA A 24 1.48 0.55 1.81
C ALA A 24 0.76 1.82 2.28
N GLY A 25 0.90 2.92 1.53
CA GLY A 25 0.21 4.17 1.81
C GLY A 25 -1.31 4.03 1.70
N MET A 26 -1.81 3.35 0.66
CA MET A 26 -3.24 3.07 0.48
C MET A 26 -3.81 2.27 1.67
N ALA A 27 -3.15 1.18 2.07
CA ALA A 27 -3.59 0.37 3.20
C ALA A 27 -3.51 1.12 4.54
N LEU A 28 -2.52 1.99 4.71
CA LEU A 28 -2.38 2.81 5.91
C LEU A 28 -3.47 3.88 5.99
N ASN A 29 -3.81 4.52 4.87
CA ASN A 29 -4.90 5.48 4.78
C ASN A 29 -6.23 4.83 5.16
N ASP A 30 -6.56 3.68 4.56
CA ASP A 30 -7.75 2.92 4.91
C ASP A 30 -7.79 2.60 6.42
N TRP A 31 -6.65 2.21 7.01
CA TRP A 31 -6.56 1.94 8.44
C TRP A 31 -6.77 3.18 9.31
N ALA A 32 -6.27 4.34 8.89
CA ALA A 32 -6.42 5.60 9.60
C ALA A 32 -7.86 6.13 9.52
N ASP A 33 -8.47 6.03 8.34
CA ASP A 33 -9.80 6.56 8.04
C ASP A 33 -10.93 5.64 8.53
N ARG A 34 -10.62 4.45 9.06
CA ARG A 34 -11.61 3.40 9.39
C ARG A 34 -12.81 3.84 10.23
N GLU A 35 -12.61 4.79 11.16
CA GLU A 35 -13.69 5.29 12.03
C GLU A 35 -14.61 6.26 11.27
N GLU A 36 -14.03 7.12 10.44
CA GLU A 36 -14.77 8.03 9.56
C GLU A 36 -15.51 7.25 8.47
N ASP A 37 -14.83 6.27 7.86
CA ASP A 37 -15.43 5.34 6.91
C ASP A 37 -16.56 4.50 7.53
N ALA A 38 -16.52 4.21 8.83
CA ALA A 38 -17.63 3.51 9.50
C ALA A 38 -18.92 4.34 9.49
N VAL A 39 -18.80 5.67 9.48
CA VAL A 39 -19.94 6.60 9.43
C VAL A 39 -20.33 6.89 7.98
N GLU A 40 -19.37 7.25 7.12
CA GLU A 40 -19.65 7.72 5.76
C GLU A 40 -19.83 6.59 4.74
N ARG A 41 -19.09 5.49 4.91
CA ARG A 41 -18.95 4.41 3.91
C ARG A 41 -18.88 3.03 4.58
N PRO A 42 -19.90 2.61 5.35
CA PRO A 42 -19.85 1.41 6.20
C PRO A 42 -19.62 0.10 5.44
N HIS A 43 -19.85 0.09 4.12
CA HIS A 43 -19.60 -1.06 3.24
C HIS A 43 -18.11 -1.29 2.93
N ARG A 44 -17.22 -0.35 3.26
CA ARG A 44 -15.78 -0.48 3.06
C ARG A 44 -15.21 -1.67 3.83
N PRO A 45 -14.11 -2.29 3.38
CA PRO A 45 -13.62 -3.56 3.92
C PRO A 45 -13.33 -3.54 5.43
N LEU A 46 -12.75 -2.45 5.94
CA LEU A 46 -12.43 -2.29 7.36
C LEU A 46 -13.67 -2.11 8.25
N PRO A 47 -14.54 -1.11 8.03
CA PRO A 47 -15.73 -0.94 8.86
C PRO A 47 -16.73 -2.10 8.71
N SER A 48 -16.84 -2.71 7.52
CA SER A 48 -17.68 -3.90 7.32
C SER A 48 -17.13 -5.18 7.97
N GLY A 49 -15.92 -5.13 8.54
CA GLY A 49 -15.28 -6.29 9.19
C GLY A 49 -14.77 -7.36 8.23
N ARG A 50 -14.85 -7.16 6.91
CA ARG A 50 -14.26 -8.06 5.90
C ARG A 50 -12.74 -8.15 6.01
N VAL A 51 -12.10 -7.08 6.49
CA VAL A 51 -10.68 -7.03 6.81
C VAL A 51 -10.52 -6.60 8.26
N ARG A 52 -9.71 -7.34 9.03
CA ARG A 52 -9.38 -6.95 10.41
C ARG A 52 -8.45 -5.73 10.39
N PRO A 53 -8.65 -4.71 11.25
CA PRO A 53 -7.74 -3.56 11.30
C PRO A 53 -6.28 -3.94 11.50
N ALA A 54 -5.99 -4.93 12.34
CA ALA A 54 -4.63 -5.44 12.51
C ALA A 54 -4.02 -5.97 11.20
N ALA A 55 -4.82 -6.64 10.35
CA ALA A 55 -4.35 -7.16 9.08
C ALA A 55 -3.99 -6.05 8.08
N ALA A 56 -4.80 -4.97 8.02
CA ALA A 56 -4.49 -3.81 7.19
C ALA A 56 -3.20 -3.11 7.64
N LEU A 57 -3.02 -2.93 8.95
CA LEU A 57 -1.79 -2.35 9.50
C LEU A 57 -0.55 -3.22 9.25
N THR A 58 -0.69 -4.55 9.42
CA THR A 58 0.39 -5.50 9.09
C THR A 58 0.73 -5.46 7.60
N ALA A 59 -0.27 -5.38 6.72
CA ALA A 59 -0.03 -5.28 5.27
C ALA A 59 0.71 -3.98 4.92
N ALA A 60 0.29 -2.84 5.48
CA ALA A 60 0.96 -1.55 5.29
C ALA A 60 2.43 -1.59 5.75
N GLY A 61 2.69 -2.16 6.94
CA GLY A 61 4.06 -2.33 7.45
C GLY A 61 4.91 -3.28 6.61
N ALA A 62 4.34 -4.42 6.19
CA ALA A 62 5.04 -5.40 5.36
C ALA A 62 5.39 -4.84 3.98
N LEU A 63 4.45 -4.14 3.33
CA LEU A 63 4.67 -3.47 2.05
C LEU A 63 5.70 -2.34 2.17
N THR A 64 5.69 -1.58 3.26
CA THR A 64 6.73 -0.58 3.53
C THR A 64 8.11 -1.24 3.64
N GLY A 65 8.23 -2.30 4.45
CA GLY A 65 9.48 -3.04 4.61
C GLY A 65 9.98 -3.64 3.31
N ALA A 66 9.09 -4.23 2.51
CA ALA A 66 9.42 -4.75 1.18
C ALA A 66 9.87 -3.66 0.22
N GLY A 67 9.17 -2.52 0.19
CA GLY A 67 9.51 -1.38 -0.68
C GLY A 67 10.88 -0.78 -0.36
N LEU A 68 11.29 -0.78 0.92
CA LEU A 68 12.63 -0.33 1.35
C LEU A 68 13.73 -1.36 1.06
N ALA A 69 13.38 -2.64 0.92
CA ALA A 69 14.32 -3.73 0.66
C ALA A 69 14.60 -3.96 -0.84
N LEU A 70 13.71 -3.46 -1.72
CA LEU A 70 13.81 -3.53 -3.19
C LEU A 70 14.65 -2.37 -3.75
#